data_AF-A0A968WPG0-F1
#
_entry.id   AF-A0A968WPG0-F1
#
_cell.length_a   1.000
_cell.length_b   1.000
_cell.length_c   1.000
_cell.angle_alpha   90.00
_cell.angle_beta   90.00
_cell.angle_gamma   90.00
#
_symmetry.space_group_name_H-M   'P 1'
#
loop_
_entity.id
_entity.type
_entity.pdbx_description
1 polymer ?
#
loop_
_entity_poly.entity_id
_entity_poly.type
_entity_poly.pdbx_seq_one_letter_code
_entity_poly.pdbx_strand_id
1 'polypeptide(L)'
;MSNLRDEVDALKKKLERGAKESAKANARSWTGRTQHDLTAFHKFVFQFMAACHWIWQKIVRPVSRFLWKPVPWLWHGYRVLWDKAVYYEDEHQNRLFSKTRAGVFLAASAAFAWYLALPLLIMLFDTTVYLATVKRGEVVYLTNSQEILPGENEHSVQGCHALPCTDANSVYYRIRASNFNEAWSILHGRGLFYPDYVAASVPVSISKCSITSYGWRVKLLMRGFDLYPDLLETECAPLQKLESGGATEP
;
A
#
# COMPACT_ATOMS: atom_id res chain seq x y z
N MET A 1 49.59 63.63 13.28
CA MET A 1 49.35 62.17 13.35
C MET A 1 47.91 61.75 13.01
N SER A 2 46.91 62.66 12.95
CA SER A 2 45.53 62.32 12.56
C SER A 2 45.38 61.96 11.08
N ASN A 3 46.02 62.73 10.18
CA ASN A 3 45.87 62.58 8.73
C ASN A 3 46.24 61.18 8.19
N LEU A 4 47.27 60.56 8.76
CA LEU A 4 47.73 59.21 8.37
C LEU A 4 46.75 58.11 8.77
N ARG A 5 46.04 58.25 9.89
CA ARG A 5 45.02 57.28 10.30
C ARG A 5 43.79 57.38 9.40
N ASP A 6 43.39 58.61 9.08
CA ASP A 6 42.26 58.87 8.19
C ASP A 6 42.52 58.36 6.76
N GLU A 7 43.76 58.49 6.26
CA GLU A 7 44.17 57.92 4.96
C GLU A 7 44.16 56.40 4.95
N VAL A 8 44.65 55.75 6.01
CA VAL A 8 44.63 54.28 6.13
C VAL A 8 43.21 53.75 6.22
N ASP A 9 42.33 54.41 6.99
CA ASP A 9 40.93 54.02 7.08
C ASP A 9 40.16 54.27 5.78
N ALA A 10 40.50 55.33 5.04
CA ALA A 10 39.96 55.59 3.71
C ALA A 10 40.40 54.51 2.71
N LEU A 11 41.67 54.10 2.74
CA LEU A 11 42.22 53.01 1.92
C LEU A 11 41.56 51.68 2.25
N LYS A 12 41.38 51.35 3.53
CA LYS A 12 40.68 50.13 3.97
C LYS A 12 39.24 50.10 3.49
N LYS A 13 38.49 51.20 3.64
CA LYS A 13 37.12 51.32 3.13
C LYS A 13 37.04 51.23 1.60
N LYS A 14 38.09 51.63 0.87
CA LYS A 14 38.15 51.52 -0.59
C LYS A 14 38.40 50.08 -1.02
N LEU A 15 39.30 49.36 -0.33
CA LEU A 15 39.54 47.93 -0.54
C LEU A 15 38.30 47.09 -0.23
N GLU A 16 37.62 47.35 0.89
CA GLU A 16 36.38 46.65 1.25
C GLU A 16 35.24 46.91 0.25
N ARG A 17 35.13 48.15 -0.28
CA ARG A 17 34.16 48.46 -1.34
C ARG A 17 34.51 47.75 -2.64
N GLY A 18 35.77 47.76 -3.07
CA GLY A 18 36.22 47.04 -4.26
C GLY A 18 36.00 45.53 -4.16
N ALA A 19 36.25 44.93 -3.00
CA ALA A 19 35.98 43.52 -2.74
C ALA A 19 34.48 43.20 -2.75
N LYS A 20 33.63 44.08 -2.19
CA LYS A 20 32.18 43.92 -2.23
C LYS A 20 31.62 44.07 -3.65
N GLU A 21 32.16 44.99 -4.44
CA GLU A 21 31.76 45.20 -5.83
C GLU A 21 32.18 44.03 -6.73
N SER A 22 33.40 43.51 -6.55
CA SER A 22 33.86 42.32 -7.29
C SER A 22 33.06 41.07 -6.92
N ALA A 23 32.73 40.87 -5.62
CA ALA A 23 31.84 39.80 -5.19
C ALA A 23 30.42 39.93 -5.76
N LYS A 24 29.86 41.15 -5.82
CA LYS A 24 28.56 41.43 -6.45
C LYS A 24 28.59 41.21 -7.96
N ALA A 25 29.68 41.59 -8.64
CA ALA A 25 29.86 41.37 -10.07
C ALA A 25 29.96 39.88 -10.39
N ASN A 26 30.71 39.11 -9.59
CA ASN A 26 30.79 37.65 -9.70
C ASN A 26 29.46 36.96 -9.38
N ALA A 27 28.69 37.44 -8.40
CA ALA A 27 27.34 36.90 -8.15
C ALA A 27 26.33 37.23 -9.26
N ARG A 28 26.56 38.30 -10.03
CA ARG A 28 25.76 38.67 -11.21
C ARG A 28 26.25 38.02 -12.49
N SER A 29 27.49 37.54 -12.54
CA SER A 29 28.03 36.84 -13.70
C SER A 29 27.39 35.47 -13.85
N TRP A 30 27.19 35.06 -15.10
CA TRP A 30 26.56 33.78 -15.42
C TRP A 30 27.32 32.58 -14.83
N THR A 31 28.65 32.67 -14.74
CA THR A 31 29.53 31.66 -14.13
C THR A 31 29.38 31.57 -12.61
N GLY A 32 29.20 32.69 -11.90
CA GLY A 32 28.96 32.66 -10.45
C GLY A 32 27.58 32.13 -10.07
N ARG A 33 26.54 32.47 -10.86
CA ARG A 33 25.18 31.96 -10.65
C ARG A 33 25.10 30.44 -10.93
N THR A 34 25.70 29.97 -12.02
CA THR A 34 25.79 28.52 -12.34
C THR A 34 26.61 27.74 -11.31
N GLN A 35 27.72 28.27 -10.79
CA GLN A 35 28.46 27.63 -9.70
C GLN A 35 27.64 27.55 -8.40
N HIS A 36 26.89 28.60 -8.04
CA HIS A 36 26.05 28.59 -6.86
C HIS A 36 24.89 27.57 -7.01
N ASP A 37 24.24 27.53 -8.17
CA ASP A 37 23.15 26.60 -8.46
C ASP A 37 23.63 25.15 -8.51
N LEU A 38 24.82 24.89 -9.10
CA LEU A 38 25.47 23.57 -9.06
C LEU A 38 25.79 23.14 -7.63
N THR A 39 26.26 24.07 -6.79
CA THR A 39 26.57 23.78 -5.38
C THR A 39 25.30 23.52 -4.57
N ALA A 40 24.23 24.26 -4.82
CA ALA A 40 22.92 24.06 -4.19
C ALA A 40 22.30 22.71 -4.61
N PHE A 41 22.38 22.38 -5.90
CA PHE A 41 21.93 21.10 -6.43
C PHE A 41 22.73 19.94 -5.84
N HIS A 42 24.05 20.05 -5.74
CA HIS A 42 24.89 19.02 -5.15
C HIS A 42 24.56 18.80 -3.66
N LYS A 43 24.32 19.88 -2.90
CA LYS A 43 23.85 19.79 -1.51
C LYS A 43 22.50 19.11 -1.39
N PHE A 44 21.56 19.44 -2.29
CA PHE A 44 20.24 18.79 -2.32
C PHE A 44 20.35 17.30 -2.64
N VAL A 45 21.12 16.91 -3.66
CA VAL A 45 21.34 15.50 -4.02
C VAL A 45 22.00 14.76 -2.87
N PHE A 46 22.99 15.35 -2.22
CA PHE A 46 23.64 14.74 -1.07
C PHE A 46 22.67 14.57 0.12
N GLN A 47 21.85 15.57 0.43
CA GLN A 47 20.81 15.47 1.45
C GLN A 47 19.76 14.41 1.11
N PHE A 48 19.36 14.32 -0.15
CA PHE A 48 18.44 13.29 -0.63
C PHE A 48 19.04 11.89 -0.48
N MET A 49 20.28 11.69 -0.93
CA MET A 49 20.99 10.42 -0.80
C MET A 49 21.22 10.05 0.68
N ALA A 50 21.53 11.02 1.53
CA ALA A 50 21.67 10.82 2.97
C ALA A 50 20.33 10.44 3.62
N ALA A 51 19.23 11.07 3.23
CA ALA A 51 17.88 10.73 3.67
C ALA A 51 17.48 9.32 3.21
N CYS A 52 17.70 8.98 1.94
CA CYS A 52 17.48 7.63 1.41
C CYS A 52 18.34 6.59 2.15
N HIS A 53 19.61 6.88 2.42
CA HIS A 53 20.49 6.00 3.18
C HIS A 53 20.01 5.81 4.61
N TRP A 54 19.56 6.87 5.27
CA TRP A 54 18.99 6.82 6.61
C TRP A 54 17.71 5.97 6.63
N ILE A 55 16.77 6.21 5.70
CA ILE A 55 15.54 5.41 5.54
C ILE A 55 15.89 3.93 5.32
N TRP A 56 16.87 3.66 4.47
CA TRP A 56 17.32 2.29 4.21
C TRP A 56 17.86 1.62 5.47
N GLN A 57 18.76 2.27 6.21
CA GLN A 57 19.36 1.68 7.42
C GLN A 57 18.38 1.57 8.59
N LYS A 58 17.48 2.54 8.76
CA LYS A 58 16.58 2.61 9.93
C LYS A 58 15.23 1.95 9.73
N ILE A 59 14.71 1.89 8.51
CA ILE A 59 13.38 1.35 8.23
C ILE A 59 13.50 0.08 7.39
N VAL A 60 14.08 0.18 6.19
CA VAL A 60 14.03 -0.94 5.23
C VAL A 60 14.85 -2.14 5.70
N ARG A 61 16.08 -1.93 6.19
CA ARG A 61 16.98 -3.00 6.64
C ARG A 61 16.47 -3.77 7.87
N PRO A 62 15.96 -3.15 8.95
CA PRO A 62 15.41 -3.91 10.07
C PRO A 62 14.11 -4.61 9.71
N VAL A 63 13.23 -3.96 8.94
CA VAL A 63 11.99 -4.58 8.46
C VAL A 63 12.32 -5.77 7.56
N SER A 64 13.23 -5.63 6.60
CA SER A 64 13.62 -6.73 5.72
C SER A 64 14.30 -7.85 6.51
N ARG A 65 15.21 -7.55 7.46
CA ARG A 65 15.78 -8.60 8.33
C ARG A 65 14.72 -9.34 9.12
N PHE A 66 13.74 -8.64 9.69
CA PHE A 66 12.66 -9.27 10.43
C PHE A 66 11.77 -10.13 9.53
N LEU A 67 11.40 -9.61 8.35
CA LEU A 67 10.59 -10.32 7.36
C LEU A 67 11.31 -11.54 6.77
N TRP A 68 12.64 -11.49 6.66
CA TRP A 68 13.47 -12.57 6.13
C TRP A 68 13.97 -13.56 7.19
N LYS A 69 13.81 -13.30 8.49
CA LYS A 69 14.10 -14.27 9.56
C LYS A 69 13.39 -15.63 9.41
N PRO A 70 12.10 -15.71 9.02
CA PRO A 70 11.45 -17.00 8.82
C PRO A 70 11.96 -17.76 7.59
N VAL A 71 12.54 -17.08 6.59
CA VAL A 71 13.02 -17.70 5.35
C VAL A 71 14.06 -18.81 5.59
N PRO A 72 15.18 -18.59 6.33
CA PRO A 72 16.13 -19.65 6.60
C PRO A 72 15.54 -20.78 7.45
N TRP A 73 14.57 -20.49 8.32
CA TRP A 73 13.89 -21.51 9.12
C TRP A 73 13.00 -22.40 8.24
N LEU A 74 12.19 -21.80 7.37
CA LEU A 74 11.39 -22.52 6.37
C LEU A 74 12.27 -23.32 5.41
N TRP A 75 13.38 -22.73 4.95
CA TRP A 75 14.35 -23.42 4.10
C TRP A 75 14.99 -24.60 4.80
N HIS A 76 15.33 -24.47 6.08
CA HIS A 76 15.87 -25.58 6.86
C HIS A 76 14.85 -26.71 7.00
N GLY A 77 13.59 -26.38 7.29
CA GLY A 77 12.48 -27.35 7.31
C GLY A 77 12.29 -28.06 5.97
N TYR A 78 12.28 -27.30 4.87
CA TYR A 78 12.22 -27.85 3.51
C TYR A 78 13.41 -28.77 3.22
N ARG A 79 14.63 -28.38 3.62
CA ARG A 79 15.83 -29.22 3.42
C ARG A 79 15.76 -30.52 4.20
N VAL A 80 15.28 -30.49 5.44
CA VAL A 80 15.10 -31.71 6.25
C VAL A 80 14.06 -32.64 5.62
N LEU A 81 12.94 -32.08 5.12
CA LEU A 81 11.93 -32.86 4.41
C LEU A 81 12.46 -33.43 3.10
N TRP A 82 13.22 -32.63 2.34
CA TRP A 82 13.89 -33.05 1.12
C TRP A 82 14.88 -34.19 1.38
N ASP A 83 15.77 -34.02 2.36
CA ASP A 83 16.79 -35.01 2.70
C ASP A 83 16.13 -36.35 3.09
N LYS A 84 15.03 -36.30 3.84
CA LYS A 84 14.29 -37.50 4.27
C LYS A 84 13.47 -38.16 3.16
N ALA A 85 12.92 -37.37 2.23
CA ALA A 85 12.05 -37.89 1.17
C ALA A 85 12.84 -38.41 -0.04
N VAL A 86 13.97 -37.77 -0.36
CA VAL A 86 14.71 -38.00 -1.60
C VAL A 86 15.83 -39.02 -1.44
N TYR A 87 16.52 -39.01 -0.30
CA TYR A 87 17.58 -39.97 -0.02
C TYR A 87 17.01 -41.19 0.71
N TYR A 88 17.49 -42.36 0.33
CA TYR A 88 17.24 -43.59 1.07
C TYR A 88 18.59 -44.21 1.45
N GLU A 89 18.61 -44.91 2.57
CA GLU A 89 19.76 -45.68 3.01
C GLU A 89 19.66 -47.09 2.43
N ASP A 90 20.69 -47.48 1.70
CA ASP A 90 20.84 -48.85 1.20
C ASP A 90 21.29 -49.79 2.32
N GLU A 91 21.28 -51.11 2.09
CA GLU A 91 21.67 -52.16 3.05
C GLU A 91 23.10 -51.98 3.60
N HIS A 92 23.93 -51.21 2.88
CA HIS A 92 25.31 -50.86 3.23
C HIS A 92 25.45 -49.46 3.88
N GLN A 93 24.35 -48.85 4.34
CA GLN A 93 24.28 -47.51 4.91
C GLN A 93 24.81 -46.37 4.02
N ASN A 94 24.89 -46.59 2.70
CA ASN A 94 25.22 -45.54 1.75
C ASN A 94 23.96 -44.75 1.38
N ARG A 95 24.02 -43.43 1.46
CA ARG A 95 22.93 -42.54 1.05
C ARG A 95 22.90 -42.42 -0.46
N LEU A 96 21.93 -43.07 -1.10
CA LEU A 96 21.74 -43.00 -2.55
C LEU A 96 20.61 -42.03 -2.90
N PHE A 97 20.85 -41.23 -3.95
CA PHE A 97 19.89 -40.28 -4.47
C PHE A 97 18.90 -40.97 -5.40
N SER A 98 17.60 -40.94 -5.08
CA SER A 98 16.56 -41.48 -5.94
C SER A 98 15.98 -40.39 -6.87
N LYS A 99 16.23 -40.51 -8.18
CA LYS A 99 15.70 -39.57 -9.19
C LYS A 99 14.17 -39.54 -9.23
N THR A 100 13.52 -40.69 -9.00
CA THR A 100 12.05 -40.80 -9.01
C THR A 100 11.42 -40.14 -7.79
N ARG A 101 11.95 -40.39 -6.58
CA ARG A 101 11.47 -39.72 -5.36
C ARG A 101 11.71 -38.22 -5.38
N ALA A 102 12.85 -37.77 -5.91
CA ALA A 102 13.12 -36.35 -6.14
C ALA A 102 12.08 -35.71 -7.07
N GLY A 103 11.77 -36.37 -8.19
CA GLY A 103 10.76 -35.88 -9.13
C GLY A 103 9.36 -35.78 -8.52
N VAL A 104 8.93 -36.81 -7.79
CA VAL A 104 7.62 -36.83 -7.09
C VAL A 104 7.56 -35.75 -6.01
N PHE A 105 8.62 -35.59 -5.22
CA PHE A 105 8.67 -34.56 -4.18
C PHE A 105 8.62 -33.14 -4.78
N LEU A 106 9.35 -32.88 -5.87
CA LEU A 106 9.30 -31.60 -6.57
C LEU A 106 7.88 -31.31 -7.10
N ALA A 107 7.24 -32.26 -7.76
CA ALA A 107 5.88 -32.12 -8.26
C ALA A 107 4.87 -31.85 -7.12
N ALA A 108 4.97 -32.61 -6.03
CA ALA A 108 4.13 -32.43 -4.85
C ALA A 108 4.36 -31.06 -4.19
N SER A 109 5.62 -30.62 -4.07
CA SER A 109 5.95 -29.31 -3.50
C SER A 109 5.45 -28.15 -4.37
N ALA A 110 5.51 -28.29 -5.70
CA ALA A 110 4.98 -27.30 -6.64
C ALA A 110 3.45 -27.22 -6.54
N ALA A 111 2.76 -28.37 -6.50
CA ALA A 111 1.31 -28.42 -6.31
C ALA A 111 0.91 -27.81 -4.96
N PHE A 112 1.61 -28.15 -3.88
CA PHE A 112 1.40 -27.55 -2.56
C PHE A 112 1.59 -26.03 -2.58
N ALA A 113 2.65 -25.54 -3.23
CA ALA A 113 2.92 -24.12 -3.33
C ALA A 113 1.80 -23.38 -4.06
N TRP A 114 1.31 -23.95 -5.17
CA TRP A 114 0.27 -23.33 -6.00
C TRP A 114 -1.11 -23.36 -5.35
N TYR A 115 -1.55 -24.51 -4.86
CA TYR A 115 -2.92 -24.71 -4.38
C TYR A 115 -3.13 -24.39 -2.90
N LEU A 116 -2.07 -24.40 -2.08
CA LEU A 116 -2.19 -24.15 -0.64
C LEU A 116 -1.39 -22.94 -0.18
N ALA A 117 -0.08 -22.89 -0.47
CA ALA A 117 0.77 -21.85 0.08
C ALA A 117 0.38 -20.44 -0.43
N LEU A 118 0.21 -20.28 -1.75
CA LEU A 118 -0.17 -18.99 -2.33
C LEU A 118 -1.55 -18.49 -1.83
N PRO A 119 -2.64 -19.29 -1.89
CA PRO A 119 -3.93 -18.85 -1.36
C PRO A 119 -3.91 -18.52 0.14
N LEU A 120 -3.14 -19.28 0.93
CA LEU A 120 -2.99 -19.03 2.36
C LEU A 120 -2.23 -17.72 2.64
N LEU A 121 -1.19 -17.41 1.86
CA LEU A 121 -0.47 -16.14 1.97
C LEU A 121 -1.38 -14.95 1.61
N ILE A 122 -2.19 -15.06 0.55
CA ILE A 122 -3.16 -14.03 0.18
C ILE A 122 -4.20 -13.85 1.30
N MET A 123 -4.74 -14.94 1.84
CA MET A 123 -5.69 -14.90 2.95
C MET A 123 -5.09 -14.25 4.20
N LEU A 124 -3.83 -14.55 4.55
CA LEU A 124 -3.14 -13.91 5.68
C LEU A 124 -2.93 -12.42 5.45
N PHE A 125 -2.61 -12.02 4.21
CA PHE A 125 -2.49 -10.63 3.83
C PHE A 125 -3.84 -9.90 3.99
N ASP A 126 -4.91 -10.42 3.40
CA ASP A 126 -6.27 -9.84 3.50
C ASP A 126 -6.74 -9.75 4.95
N THR A 127 -6.47 -10.79 5.76
CA THR A 127 -6.78 -10.79 7.19
C THR A 127 -6.03 -9.68 7.92
N THR A 128 -4.75 -9.49 7.61
CA THR A 128 -3.94 -8.42 8.22
C THR A 128 -4.47 -7.05 7.84
N VAL A 129 -4.81 -6.85 6.57
CA VAL A 129 -5.42 -5.60 6.09
C VAL A 129 -6.76 -5.37 6.78
N TYR A 130 -7.63 -6.38 6.86
CA TYR A 130 -8.91 -6.31 7.57
C TYR A 130 -8.72 -5.87 9.02
N LEU A 131 -7.85 -6.56 9.77
CA LEU A 131 -7.61 -6.23 11.18
C LEU A 131 -7.06 -4.81 11.38
N ALA A 132 -6.29 -4.30 10.42
CA ALA A 132 -5.73 -2.96 10.49
C ALA A 132 -6.70 -1.84 10.09
N THR A 133 -7.74 -2.13 9.30
CA THR A 133 -8.52 -1.09 8.58
C THR A 133 -10.03 -1.22 8.66
N VAL A 134 -10.55 -2.28 9.30
CA VAL A 134 -11.98 -2.53 9.34
C VAL A 134 -12.76 -1.33 9.89
N LYS A 135 -13.78 -0.93 9.14
CA LYS A 135 -14.80 0.02 9.56
C LYS A 135 -16.14 -0.68 9.58
N ARG A 136 -16.78 -0.71 10.74
CA ARG A 136 -18.09 -1.35 10.94
C ARG A 136 -19.17 -0.30 11.09
N GLY A 137 -20.28 -0.47 10.38
CA GLY A 137 -21.45 0.41 10.49
C GLY A 137 -21.20 1.84 10.01
N GLU A 138 -20.31 2.02 9.01
CA GLU A 138 -20.08 3.33 8.43
C GLU A 138 -21.28 3.74 7.57
N VAL A 139 -21.82 4.93 7.79
CA VAL A 139 -22.94 5.44 7.02
C VAL A 139 -22.41 6.12 5.77
N VAL A 140 -22.73 5.55 4.60
CA VAL A 140 -22.30 6.03 3.29
C VAL A 140 -23.50 6.06 2.35
N TYR A 141 -23.59 7.11 1.53
CA TYR A 141 -24.55 7.14 0.44
C TYR A 141 -24.00 6.34 -0.73
N LEU A 142 -24.58 5.18 -1.01
CA LEU A 142 -24.15 4.31 -2.11
C LEU A 142 -25.05 4.51 -3.34
N THR A 143 -24.45 4.33 -4.50
CA THR A 143 -25.10 4.40 -5.81
C THR A 143 -24.37 3.50 -6.81
N ASN A 144 -25.09 3.08 -7.87
CA ASN A 144 -24.54 2.41 -9.04
C ASN A 144 -23.59 1.24 -8.75
N SER A 145 -24.13 0.08 -8.41
CA SER A 145 -23.39 -1.18 -8.49
C SER A 145 -23.12 -1.52 -9.96
N GLN A 146 -21.86 -1.60 -10.35
CA GLN A 146 -21.43 -2.00 -11.69
C GLN A 146 -20.50 -3.19 -11.61
N GLU A 147 -20.79 -4.22 -12.41
CA GLU A 147 -19.93 -5.38 -12.59
C GLU A 147 -18.72 -4.98 -13.46
N ILE A 148 -17.50 -5.21 -12.96
CA ILE A 148 -16.26 -4.84 -13.66
C ILE A 148 -15.66 -6.06 -14.37
N LEU A 149 -15.67 -7.22 -13.71
CA LEU A 149 -15.21 -8.48 -14.29
C LEU A 149 -16.29 -9.56 -14.15
N PRO A 150 -17.04 -9.86 -15.22
CA PRO A 150 -18.12 -10.85 -15.17
C PRO A 150 -17.63 -12.30 -15.05
N GLY A 151 -16.36 -12.57 -15.37
CA GLY A 151 -15.78 -13.91 -15.17
C GLY A 151 -15.42 -14.22 -13.72
N GLU A 152 -15.25 -13.19 -12.88
CA GLU A 152 -14.78 -13.31 -11.49
C GLU A 152 -15.82 -12.76 -10.48
N ASN A 153 -17.02 -12.40 -10.95
CA ASN A 153 -18.10 -11.78 -10.17
C ASN A 153 -17.62 -10.59 -9.32
N GLU A 154 -16.76 -9.75 -9.91
CA GLU A 154 -16.26 -8.56 -9.24
C GLU A 154 -17.16 -7.37 -9.51
N HIS A 155 -17.71 -6.79 -8.45
CA HIS A 155 -18.54 -5.59 -8.52
C HIS A 155 -17.81 -4.38 -7.94
N SER A 156 -18.13 -3.22 -8.49
CA SER A 156 -17.78 -1.94 -7.90
C SER A 156 -19.02 -1.17 -7.51
N VAL A 157 -18.93 -0.48 -6.39
CA VAL A 157 -19.99 0.40 -5.91
C VAL A 157 -19.40 1.77 -5.65
N GLN A 158 -20.07 2.81 -6.11
CA GLN A 158 -19.69 4.19 -5.80
C GLN A 158 -20.37 4.63 -4.51
N GLY A 159 -19.58 5.12 -3.54
CA GLY A 159 -20.08 5.68 -2.29
C GLY A 159 -19.59 7.10 -2.05
N CYS A 160 -20.39 7.92 -1.37
CA CYS A 160 -19.96 9.24 -0.89
C CYS A 160 -20.46 9.50 0.54
N HIS A 161 -19.69 10.24 1.33
CA HIS A 161 -20.08 10.56 2.72
C HIS A 161 -21.03 11.75 2.83
N ALA A 162 -21.04 12.62 1.82
CA ALA A 162 -21.90 13.80 1.76
C ALA A 162 -22.45 13.99 0.36
N LEU A 163 -23.73 14.36 0.28
CA LEU A 163 -24.41 14.72 -0.96
C LEU A 163 -24.12 16.18 -1.32
N PRO A 164 -23.96 16.53 -2.61
CA PRO A 164 -23.98 15.65 -3.78
C PRO A 164 -22.67 14.83 -3.92
N CYS A 165 -22.78 13.59 -4.41
CA CYS A 165 -21.59 12.80 -4.74
C CYS A 165 -20.88 13.43 -5.95
N THR A 166 -19.67 13.97 -5.75
CA THR A 166 -18.79 14.46 -6.81
C THR A 166 -17.59 13.53 -6.98
N ASP A 167 -16.87 13.61 -8.09
CA ASP A 167 -15.65 12.80 -8.31
C ASP A 167 -14.56 13.03 -7.25
N ALA A 168 -14.58 14.20 -6.60
CA ALA A 168 -13.67 14.52 -5.50
C ALA A 168 -14.07 13.86 -4.18
N ASN A 169 -15.38 13.68 -3.94
CA ASN A 169 -15.93 13.13 -2.69
C ASN A 169 -16.44 11.68 -2.82
N SER A 170 -16.26 11.05 -3.98
CA SER A 170 -16.63 9.66 -4.22
C SER A 170 -15.48 8.72 -3.88
N VAL A 171 -15.84 7.58 -3.30
CA VAL A 171 -14.99 6.43 -3.01
C VAL A 171 -15.60 5.24 -3.72
N TYR A 172 -14.78 4.52 -4.50
CA TYR A 172 -15.20 3.28 -5.11
C TYR A 172 -14.85 2.14 -4.18
N TYR A 173 -15.84 1.31 -3.85
CA TYR A 173 -15.70 0.08 -3.11
C TYR A 173 -15.68 -1.09 -4.08
N ARG A 174 -14.93 -2.14 -3.75
CA ARG A 174 -14.87 -3.39 -4.50
C ARG A 174 -15.57 -4.49 -3.72
N ILE A 175 -16.29 -5.34 -4.43
CA ILE A 175 -16.95 -6.52 -3.88
C ILE A 175 -16.43 -7.70 -4.69
N ARG A 176 -15.67 -8.58 -4.04
CA ARG A 176 -14.93 -9.66 -4.71
C ARG A 176 -15.02 -10.94 -3.90
N ALA A 177 -15.03 -12.07 -4.59
CA ALA A 177 -14.95 -13.37 -3.92
C ALA A 177 -13.49 -13.64 -3.56
N SER A 178 -13.17 -13.66 -2.26
CA SER A 178 -11.86 -14.07 -1.74
C SER A 178 -12.05 -15.11 -0.65
N ASN A 179 -11.04 -15.96 -0.46
CA ASN A 179 -11.03 -16.95 0.64
C ASN A 179 -11.24 -16.29 2.01
N PHE A 180 -10.74 -15.05 2.16
CA PHE A 180 -10.96 -14.26 3.37
C PHE A 180 -12.44 -13.84 3.52
N ASN A 181 -13.06 -13.31 2.46
CA ASN A 181 -14.46 -12.87 2.50
C ASN A 181 -15.40 -14.05 2.76
N GLU A 182 -15.10 -15.22 2.18
CA GLU A 182 -15.83 -16.46 2.43
C GLU A 182 -15.70 -16.90 3.90
N ALA A 183 -14.47 -16.97 4.43
CA ALA A 183 -14.24 -17.29 5.83
C ALA A 183 -14.92 -16.29 6.77
N TRP A 184 -14.87 -14.99 6.44
CA TRP A 184 -15.53 -13.94 7.21
C TRP A 184 -17.04 -14.13 7.25
N SER A 185 -17.67 -14.41 6.10
CA SER A 185 -19.12 -14.63 5.99
C SER A 185 -19.59 -15.84 6.81
N ILE A 186 -18.84 -16.95 6.76
CA ILE A 186 -19.12 -18.15 7.55
C ILE A 186 -19.03 -17.84 9.05
N LEU A 187 -17.97 -17.14 9.47
CA LEU A 187 -17.76 -16.77 10.88
C LEU A 187 -18.84 -15.82 11.42
N HIS A 188 -19.44 -14.98 10.58
CA HIS A 188 -20.52 -14.07 10.95
C HIS A 188 -21.93 -14.67 10.73
N GLY A 189 -22.03 -15.98 10.47
CA GLY A 189 -23.29 -16.71 10.40
C GLY A 189 -24.10 -16.50 9.11
N ARG A 190 -23.47 -15.97 8.05
CA ARG A 190 -24.15 -15.67 6.77
C ARG A 190 -24.01 -16.75 5.70
N GLY A 191 -23.26 -17.82 6.00
CA GLY A 191 -22.98 -18.89 5.05
C GLY A 191 -21.91 -18.50 4.03
N LEU A 192 -22.04 -18.99 2.80
CA LEU A 192 -21.09 -18.71 1.71
C LEU A 192 -21.18 -17.24 1.26
N PHE A 193 -20.03 -16.62 1.00
CA PHE A 193 -19.97 -15.24 0.53
C PHE A 193 -20.23 -15.17 -0.97
N TYR A 194 -21.31 -14.50 -1.37
CA TYR A 194 -21.59 -14.21 -2.77
C TYR A 194 -21.52 -12.71 -3.01
N PRO A 195 -20.59 -12.23 -3.85
CA PRO A 195 -20.47 -10.82 -4.22
C PRO A 195 -21.79 -10.23 -4.73
N ASP A 196 -22.54 -11.00 -5.52
CA ASP A 196 -23.80 -10.57 -6.12
C ASP A 196 -24.86 -10.20 -5.08
N TYR A 197 -24.93 -10.90 -3.94
CA TYR A 197 -25.90 -10.55 -2.89
C TYR A 197 -25.57 -9.22 -2.22
N VAL A 198 -24.27 -8.94 -2.05
CA VAL A 198 -23.79 -7.69 -1.46
C VAL A 198 -23.92 -6.53 -2.46
N ALA A 199 -23.71 -6.80 -3.75
CA ALA A 199 -23.94 -5.82 -4.81
C ALA A 199 -25.44 -5.52 -5.01
N ALA A 200 -26.29 -6.54 -4.99
CA ALA A 200 -27.73 -6.42 -5.21
C ALA A 200 -28.46 -5.67 -4.08
N SER A 201 -27.90 -5.60 -2.87
CA SER A 201 -28.46 -4.80 -1.78
C SER A 201 -28.26 -3.29 -2.00
N VAL A 202 -27.39 -2.90 -2.93
CA VAL A 202 -27.18 -1.50 -3.31
C VAL A 202 -28.15 -1.12 -4.43
N PRO A 203 -29.13 -0.25 -4.17
CA PRO A 203 -30.06 0.18 -5.21
C PRO A 203 -29.36 1.05 -6.25
N VAL A 204 -29.95 1.08 -7.45
CA VAL A 204 -29.47 1.93 -8.57
C VAL A 204 -29.61 3.43 -8.25
N SER A 205 -30.56 3.79 -7.38
CA SER A 205 -30.72 5.15 -6.88
C SER A 205 -29.87 5.41 -5.64
N ILE A 206 -29.57 6.69 -5.38
CA ILE A 206 -28.82 7.10 -4.18
C ILE A 206 -29.61 6.66 -2.93
N SER A 207 -28.97 5.86 -2.08
CA SER A 207 -29.56 5.37 -0.84
C SER A 207 -28.59 5.53 0.32
N LYS A 208 -29.12 5.66 1.53
CA LYS A 208 -28.31 5.72 2.75
C LYS A 208 -28.05 4.29 3.20
N CYS A 209 -26.79 3.87 3.19
CA CYS A 209 -26.40 2.52 3.55
C CYS A 209 -25.47 2.51 4.76
N SER A 210 -25.68 1.53 5.63
CA SER A 210 -24.72 1.12 6.65
C SER A 210 -23.81 0.06 6.04
N ILE A 211 -22.51 0.30 6.02
CA ILE A 211 -21.55 -0.60 5.37
C ILE A 211 -20.53 -1.14 6.36
N THR A 212 -20.07 -2.35 6.10
CA THR A 212 -18.83 -2.90 6.65
C THR A 212 -17.80 -3.01 5.54
N SER A 213 -16.72 -2.25 5.65
CA SER A 213 -15.64 -2.21 4.65
C SER A 213 -14.28 -2.32 5.30
N TYR A 214 -13.28 -2.76 4.52
CA TYR A 214 -11.89 -2.80 4.93
C TYR A 214 -10.97 -2.44 3.75
N GLY A 215 -9.74 -2.05 4.05
CA GLY A 215 -8.74 -1.62 3.07
C GLY A 215 -8.53 -0.11 3.04
N TRP A 216 -7.55 0.31 2.25
CA TRP A 216 -7.21 1.71 2.07
C TRP A 216 -7.58 2.19 0.68
N ARG A 217 -8.04 3.43 0.59
CA ARG A 217 -8.09 4.16 -0.67
C ARG A 217 -6.70 4.76 -0.92
N VAL A 218 -5.94 4.18 -1.83
CA VAL A 218 -4.64 4.72 -2.23
C VAL A 218 -4.66 4.94 -3.74
N LYS A 219 -4.57 6.20 -4.13
CA LYS A 219 -4.42 6.63 -5.53
C LYS A 219 -2.98 7.08 -5.75
N LEU A 220 -2.08 6.12 -5.95
CA LEU A 220 -0.66 6.37 -6.17
C LEU A 220 -0.40 6.46 -7.67
N LEU A 221 0.01 7.65 -8.14
CA LEU A 221 0.20 8.02 -9.55
C LEU A 221 -1.12 8.03 -10.35
N MET A 222 -1.25 8.92 -11.32
CA MET A 222 -2.50 9.14 -12.08
C MET A 222 -3.01 7.93 -12.89
N ARG A 223 -2.29 6.80 -12.87
CA ARG A 223 -2.68 5.54 -13.51
C ARG A 223 -1.78 4.41 -13.01
N GLY A 224 -2.38 3.33 -12.52
CA GLY A 224 -1.71 2.01 -12.40
C GLY A 224 -1.67 1.40 -10.99
N PHE A 225 -1.75 2.20 -9.92
CA PHE A 225 -1.77 1.69 -8.54
C PHE A 225 -2.92 2.31 -7.75
N ASP A 226 -4.14 1.95 -8.13
CA ASP A 226 -5.34 2.29 -7.39
C ASP A 226 -5.73 1.11 -6.49
N LEU A 227 -5.53 1.26 -5.18
CA LEU A 227 -6.15 0.38 -4.20
C LEU A 227 -7.50 0.94 -3.79
N TYR A 228 -8.50 0.08 -3.86
CA TYR A 228 -9.88 0.36 -3.46
C TYR A 228 -10.21 -0.46 -2.21
N PRO A 229 -10.98 0.09 -1.25
CA PRO A 229 -11.48 -0.68 -0.12
C PRO A 229 -12.44 -1.78 -0.61
N ASP A 230 -12.36 -2.95 0.03
CA ASP A 230 -13.30 -4.05 -0.15
C ASP A 230 -14.50 -3.90 0.78
N LEU A 231 -15.67 -4.29 0.28
CA LEU A 231 -16.95 -4.16 0.96
C LEU A 231 -17.52 -5.57 1.25
N LEU A 232 -17.79 -5.81 2.53
CA LEU A 232 -18.20 -7.11 3.06
C LEU A 232 -19.71 -7.19 3.26
N GLU A 233 -20.32 -6.07 3.62
CA GLU A 233 -21.73 -6.01 3.98
C GLU A 233 -22.30 -4.62 3.73
N THR A 234 -23.55 -4.61 3.27
CA THR A 234 -24.31 -3.43 2.89
C THR A 234 -25.75 -3.61 3.32
N GLU A 235 -26.22 -2.71 4.18
CA GLU A 235 -27.63 -2.59 4.54
C GLU A 235 -28.12 -1.20 4.13
N CYS A 236 -28.93 -1.14 3.08
CA CYS A 236 -29.40 0.11 2.49
C CYS A 236 -30.86 0.40 2.86
N ALA A 237 -31.13 1.65 3.25
CA ALA A 237 -32.48 2.18 3.42
C ALA A 237 -32.77 3.23 2.33
N PRO A 238 -33.94 3.18 1.67
CA PRO A 238 -34.31 4.20 0.69
C PRO A 238 -34.50 5.56 1.36
N LEU A 239 -33.99 6.62 0.73
CA LEU A 239 -34.03 7.99 1.28
C LEU A 239 -35.45 8.50 1.55
N GLN A 240 -36.44 8.06 0.76
CA GLN A 240 -37.85 8.43 0.92
C GLN A 240 -38.44 8.04 2.29
N LYS A 241 -37.88 7.03 2.95
CA LYS A 241 -38.36 6.57 4.27
C LYS A 241 -37.82 7.41 5.43
N LEU A 242 -36.75 8.18 5.22
CA LEU A 242 -36.13 9.02 6.26
C LEU A 242 -36.78 10.41 6.35
N GLU A 243 -37.34 10.94 5.27
CA GLU A 243 -38.13 12.19 5.32
C GLU A 243 -39.53 11.99 5.92
N SER A 244 -40.10 10.77 5.82
CA SER A 244 -41.43 10.45 6.34
C SER A 244 -41.45 10.00 7.81
N GLY A 245 -40.29 9.71 8.41
CA GLY A 245 -40.17 9.34 9.84
C GLY A 245 -40.16 10.52 10.82
N GLY A 246 -40.31 11.76 10.34
CA GLY A 246 -40.42 12.97 11.16
C GLY A 246 -41.86 13.45 11.40
N ALA A 247 -42.87 12.71 10.93
CA ALA A 247 -44.26 13.12 11.01
C ALA A 247 -45.17 11.94 11.40
N THR A 248 -45.14 11.54 12.68
CA THR A 248 -46.17 10.84 13.48
C THR A 248 -45.47 10.44 14.79
N GLU A 249 -45.92 10.75 16.01
CA GLU A 249 -47.25 11.03 16.56
C GLU A 249 -47.07 11.57 18.02
N PRO A 250 -48.05 12.27 18.63
CA PRO A 250 -48.50 11.92 19.97
C PRO A 250 -49.40 10.68 19.96
#